data_AF-A0A941X070-F1
#
_entry.id   AF-A0A941X070-F1
#
_cell.length_a   1.000
_cell.length_b   1.000
_cell.length_c   1.000
_cell.angle_alpha   90.00
_cell.angle_beta   90.00
_cell.angle_gamma   90.00
#
_symmetry.space_group_name_H-M   'P 1'
#
loop_
_entity.id
_entity.type
_entity.pdbx_description
1 polymer ?
#
loop_
_entity_poly.entity_id
_entity_poly.type
_entity_poly.pdbx_seq_one_letter_code
_entity_poly.pdbx_strand_id
1 'polypeptide(L)'
;MKRYLRSKIVTAYERKKDVEKTKQDYSRSLGVPVAWMEDALDPEVMAQDSLFNARMDIHLSDIHALRPNARFVMFDACFNGSFHLEDCIADAYIFGEGNTVVTQGNTVNTIQDKWPDEYLGVLACGVRIGQWARHVHFLETHIIGDPTYRFANTGDSRLDLNKILVKEKKNVALWHRMLKHPLPDVQAMALRKLFENQDKGLDLLLQSVYRSSPYGVVRMECLKLLYEMNSPVLFEILPLAVDDSYELVRRFAVIYAGKTGADEAIPAVVRSLLNDRLSARVNYQAREAAGLLNPDKMLAEIQKQTTEGAYWVDETDLLKALTTLIQRGAASWENNIAVVLNKTSKAKDKRFEIGRHRNQNYARSVEPLITFMLDASQDMDLRIRTVEALSWYNHSVKRPEIIAACEKLIAANENSRLVDEAVKTKNRLID
;
A
#
# COMPACT_ATOMS: atom_id res chain seq x y z
N MET A 1 -0.57 5.02 -31.61
CA MET A 1 0.63 5.89 -31.58
C MET A 1 0.32 7.32 -32.05
N LYS A 2 -0.15 7.57 -33.29
CA LYS A 2 -0.44 8.94 -33.78
C LYS A 2 -1.34 9.77 -32.85
N ARG A 3 -2.51 9.24 -32.43
CA ARG A 3 -3.42 9.94 -31.48
C ARG A 3 -2.77 10.32 -30.16
N TYR A 4 -1.94 9.43 -29.60
CA TYR A 4 -1.18 9.72 -28.39
C TYR A 4 -0.26 10.94 -28.60
N LEU A 5 0.46 10.99 -29.72
CA LEU A 5 1.34 12.11 -30.04
C LEU A 5 0.53 13.41 -30.25
N ARG A 6 -0.56 13.36 -31.02
CA ARG A 6 -1.47 14.51 -31.21
C ARG A 6 -2.00 15.04 -29.89
N SER A 7 -2.43 14.16 -28.98
CA SER A 7 -2.86 14.53 -27.62
C SER A 7 -1.76 15.26 -26.82
N LYS A 8 -0.49 14.83 -26.94
CA LYS A 8 0.64 15.55 -26.29
C LYS A 8 0.87 16.93 -26.89
N ILE A 9 0.66 17.10 -28.20
CA ILE A 9 0.75 18.41 -28.86
C ILE A 9 -0.39 19.34 -28.44
N VAL A 10 -1.63 18.86 -28.42
CA VAL A 10 -2.79 19.62 -27.92
C VAL A 10 -2.55 20.07 -26.47
N THR A 11 -2.09 19.16 -25.60
CA THR A 11 -1.76 19.50 -24.20
C THR A 11 -0.67 20.57 -24.10
N ALA A 12 0.35 20.52 -24.96
CA ALA A 12 1.42 21.51 -24.98
C ALA A 12 0.90 22.88 -25.42
N TYR A 13 0.05 22.91 -26.45
CA TYR A 13 -0.62 24.11 -26.95
C TYR A 13 -1.51 24.75 -25.87
N GLU A 14 -2.38 23.99 -25.22
CA GLU A 14 -3.25 24.46 -24.14
C GLU A 14 -2.47 25.04 -22.94
N ARG A 15 -1.34 24.40 -22.62
CA ARG A 15 -0.44 24.86 -21.54
C ARG A 15 0.50 25.98 -21.97
N LYS A 16 0.32 26.56 -23.17
CA LYS A 16 1.14 27.63 -23.74
C LYS A 16 2.63 27.28 -23.78
N LYS A 17 2.95 26.01 -24.04
CA LYS A 17 4.32 25.52 -24.25
C LYS A 17 4.69 25.61 -25.73
N ASP A 18 5.98 25.51 -26.02
CA ASP A 18 6.52 25.48 -27.37
C ASP A 18 6.11 24.17 -28.08
N VAL A 19 5.17 24.28 -29.02
CA VAL A 19 4.60 23.16 -29.78
C VAL A 19 5.63 22.53 -30.71
N GLU A 20 6.43 23.34 -31.42
CA GLU A 20 7.40 22.83 -32.39
C GLU A 20 8.53 22.09 -31.69
N LYS A 21 9.02 22.64 -30.57
CA LYS A 21 9.96 21.93 -29.71
C LYS A 21 9.37 20.61 -29.21
N THR A 22 8.11 20.61 -28.77
CA THR A 22 7.44 19.40 -28.29
C THR A 22 7.33 18.32 -29.38
N LYS A 23 6.99 18.69 -30.62
CA LYS A 23 6.97 17.77 -31.77
C LYS A 23 8.35 17.14 -32.00
N GLN A 24 9.41 17.95 -32.00
CA GLN A 24 10.78 17.47 -32.20
C GLN A 24 11.25 16.54 -31.08
N ASP A 25 10.93 16.87 -29.82
CA ASP A 25 11.30 16.06 -28.65
C ASP A 25 10.64 14.67 -28.70
N TYR A 26 9.35 14.58 -29.05
CA TYR A 26 8.66 13.30 -29.22
C TYR A 26 9.14 12.51 -30.45
N SER A 27 9.40 13.19 -31.56
CA SER A 27 10.00 12.58 -32.76
C SER A 27 11.34 11.92 -32.43
N ARG A 28 12.23 12.63 -31.72
CA ARG A 28 13.55 12.12 -31.32
C ARG A 28 13.45 10.98 -30.32
N SER A 29 12.63 11.12 -29.28
CA SER A 29 12.54 10.13 -28.20
C SER A 29 11.88 8.82 -28.63
N LEU A 30 10.92 8.87 -29.56
CA LEU A 30 10.17 7.70 -30.00
C LEU A 30 10.57 7.21 -31.40
N GLY A 31 11.45 7.92 -32.11
CA GLY A 31 11.90 7.57 -33.46
C GLY A 31 10.78 7.64 -34.52
N VAL A 32 9.85 8.60 -34.39
CA VAL A 32 8.66 8.72 -35.24
C VAL A 32 8.70 10.00 -36.09
N PRO A 33 8.18 10.01 -37.33
CA PRO A 33 8.16 11.21 -38.16
C PRO A 33 7.35 12.36 -37.54
N VAL A 34 7.85 13.60 -37.65
CA VAL A 34 7.13 14.81 -37.20
C VAL A 34 5.77 14.95 -37.91
N ALA A 35 5.67 14.49 -39.17
CA ALA A 35 4.45 14.45 -39.96
C ALA A 35 3.25 13.76 -39.27
N TRP A 36 3.49 12.93 -38.24
CA TRP A 36 2.43 12.29 -37.45
C TRP A 36 1.75 13.22 -36.43
N MET A 37 2.25 14.45 -36.30
CA MET A 37 1.83 15.46 -35.33
C MET A 37 1.45 16.80 -35.96
N GLU A 38 1.58 16.94 -37.29
CA GLU A 38 1.34 18.22 -37.97
C GLU A 38 -0.14 18.61 -37.96
N ASP A 39 -1.01 17.62 -38.09
CA ASP A 39 -2.47 17.77 -38.05
C ASP A 39 -3.02 17.81 -36.61
N ALA A 40 -2.17 17.84 -35.58
CA ALA A 40 -2.61 17.72 -34.19
C ALA A 40 -3.51 18.88 -33.72
N LEU A 41 -3.38 20.06 -34.33
CA LEU A 41 -4.17 21.25 -34.01
C LEU A 41 -5.24 21.54 -35.08
N ASP A 42 -5.44 20.63 -36.04
CA ASP A 42 -6.56 20.72 -36.96
C ASP A 42 -7.88 20.48 -36.19
N PRO A 43 -8.86 21.40 -36.24
CA PRO A 43 -10.10 21.29 -35.47
C PRO A 43 -10.88 20.00 -35.72
N GLU A 44 -10.91 19.49 -36.96
CA GLU A 44 -11.62 18.26 -37.32
C GLU A 44 -10.91 17.05 -36.73
N VAL A 45 -9.57 17.04 -36.78
CA VAL A 45 -8.76 15.99 -36.17
C VAL A 45 -8.91 15.98 -34.65
N MET A 46 -8.92 17.15 -34.02
CA MET A 46 -9.14 17.29 -32.58
C MET A 46 -10.53 16.77 -32.18
N ALA A 47 -11.56 17.11 -32.95
CA ALA A 47 -12.92 16.62 -32.71
C ALA A 47 -13.00 15.09 -32.87
N GLN A 48 -12.39 14.53 -33.91
CA GLN A 48 -12.34 13.08 -34.13
C GLN A 48 -11.59 12.34 -33.00
N ASP A 49 -10.46 12.88 -32.54
CA ASP A 49 -9.70 12.29 -31.43
C ASP A 49 -10.46 12.42 -30.10
N SER A 50 -11.16 13.53 -29.87
CA SER A 50 -12.04 13.73 -28.71
C SER A 50 -13.18 12.71 -28.69
N LEU A 51 -13.90 12.55 -29.80
CA LEU A 51 -14.97 11.56 -29.94
C LEU A 51 -14.46 10.13 -29.78
N PHE A 52 -13.26 9.83 -30.30
CA PHE A 52 -12.65 8.54 -30.11
C PHE A 52 -12.34 8.28 -28.63
N ASN A 53 -11.72 9.22 -27.92
CA ASN A 53 -11.42 9.07 -26.50
C ASN A 53 -12.70 8.93 -25.68
N ALA A 54 -13.73 9.74 -25.95
CA ALA A 54 -15.01 9.65 -25.27
C ALA A 54 -15.71 8.28 -25.46
N ARG A 55 -15.42 7.57 -26.55
CA ARG A 55 -15.94 6.20 -26.79
C ARG A 55 -15.11 5.09 -26.12
N MET A 56 -13.91 5.40 -25.65
CA MET A 56 -13.02 4.44 -25.00
C MET A 56 -13.23 4.37 -23.48
N ASP A 57 -13.80 5.42 -22.90
CA ASP A 57 -14.05 5.54 -21.46
C ASP A 57 -15.55 5.41 -21.15
N ILE A 58 -15.88 5.21 -19.87
CA ILE A 58 -17.25 5.26 -19.36
C ILE A 58 -17.45 6.62 -18.71
N HIS A 59 -18.43 7.37 -19.21
CA HIS A 59 -18.81 8.65 -18.65
C HIS A 59 -20.08 8.54 -17.80
N LEU A 60 -20.31 9.55 -16.95
CA LEU A 60 -21.53 9.62 -16.13
C LEU A 60 -22.79 9.60 -16.99
N SER A 61 -22.78 10.26 -18.16
CA SER A 61 -23.89 10.22 -19.12
C SER A 61 -24.22 8.80 -19.58
N ASP A 62 -23.21 7.94 -19.73
CA ASP A 62 -23.43 6.55 -20.11
C ASP A 62 -24.10 5.81 -18.96
N ILE A 63 -23.62 5.99 -17.72
CA ILE A 63 -24.18 5.35 -16.53
C ILE A 63 -25.62 5.80 -16.29
N HIS A 64 -25.93 7.09 -16.45
CA HIS A 64 -27.29 7.63 -16.32
C HIS A 64 -28.26 7.07 -17.34
N ALA A 65 -27.76 6.66 -18.51
CA ALA A 65 -28.56 5.99 -19.53
C ALA A 65 -28.75 4.48 -19.25
N LEU A 66 -28.03 3.91 -18.28
CA LEU A 66 -28.15 2.51 -17.89
C LEU A 66 -29.26 2.31 -16.85
N ARG A 67 -29.68 1.05 -16.73
CA ARG A 67 -30.49 0.55 -15.62
C ARG A 67 -29.74 -0.60 -14.93
N PRO A 68 -28.70 -0.32 -14.12
CA PRO A 68 -27.87 -1.36 -13.53
C PRO A 68 -28.69 -2.29 -12.65
N ASN A 69 -28.53 -3.61 -12.81
CA ASN A 69 -29.27 -4.61 -12.01
C ASN A 69 -28.48 -5.14 -10.81
N ALA A 70 -27.18 -4.82 -10.71
CA ALA A 70 -26.33 -5.25 -9.61
C ALA A 70 -26.82 -4.63 -8.30
N ARG A 71 -27.06 -5.43 -7.25
CA ARG A 71 -27.53 -4.93 -5.95
C ARG A 71 -26.42 -4.25 -5.15
N PHE A 72 -25.19 -4.74 -5.31
CA PHE A 72 -23.97 -4.19 -4.74
C PHE A 72 -22.94 -3.98 -5.86
N VAL A 73 -22.28 -2.81 -5.88
CA VAL A 73 -21.16 -2.53 -6.78
C VAL A 73 -19.97 -2.02 -5.98
N MET A 74 -18.83 -2.69 -6.12
CA MET A 74 -17.57 -2.29 -5.49
C MET A 74 -16.66 -1.66 -6.53
N PHE A 75 -16.39 -0.35 -6.40
CA PHE A 75 -15.51 0.38 -7.30
C PHE A 75 -14.06 0.36 -6.77
N ASP A 76 -13.19 -0.35 -7.49
CA ASP A 76 -11.75 -0.35 -7.20
C ASP A 76 -11.00 0.72 -8.01
N ALA A 77 -11.46 1.97 -7.88
CA ALA A 77 -10.82 3.12 -8.53
C ALA A 77 -10.94 4.38 -7.66
N CYS A 78 -10.00 5.30 -7.89
CA CYS A 78 -9.99 6.63 -7.31
C CYS A 78 -11.23 7.42 -7.72
N PHE A 79 -11.73 8.28 -6.84
CA PHE A 79 -12.79 9.25 -7.11
C PHE A 79 -14.17 8.72 -7.51
N ASN A 80 -14.38 7.41 -7.66
CA ASN A 80 -15.68 6.85 -8.04
C ASN A 80 -16.78 7.06 -6.98
N GLY A 81 -16.42 7.39 -5.74
CA GLY A 81 -17.36 7.73 -4.65
C GLY A 81 -17.19 9.17 -4.17
N SER A 82 -16.88 10.11 -5.07
CA SER A 82 -16.67 11.53 -4.75
C SER A 82 -17.97 12.28 -4.46
N PHE A 83 -18.70 11.85 -3.43
CA PHE A 83 -20.00 12.42 -3.02
C PHE A 83 -19.96 13.92 -2.64
N HIS A 84 -18.77 14.53 -2.58
CA HIS A 84 -18.60 15.96 -2.37
C HIS A 84 -18.74 16.78 -3.66
N LEU A 85 -18.78 16.12 -4.83
CA LEU A 85 -19.08 16.71 -6.12
C LEU A 85 -20.59 16.65 -6.40
N GLU A 86 -21.04 17.38 -7.41
CA GLU A 86 -22.46 17.40 -7.82
C GLU A 86 -22.94 16.02 -8.29
N ASP A 87 -22.05 15.25 -8.93
CA ASP A 87 -22.34 13.90 -9.42
C ASP A 87 -21.06 13.05 -9.41
N CYS A 88 -21.23 11.75 -9.19
CA CYS A 88 -20.14 10.78 -9.25
C CYS A 88 -20.64 9.39 -9.66
N ILE A 89 -19.71 8.49 -10.02
CA ILE A 89 -20.05 7.15 -10.54
C ILE A 89 -20.92 6.38 -9.54
N ALA A 90 -20.59 6.41 -8.26
CA ALA A 90 -21.36 5.73 -7.23
C ALA A 90 -22.78 6.29 -7.08
N ASP A 91 -22.95 7.61 -7.14
CA ASP A 91 -24.24 8.27 -7.04
C ASP A 91 -25.11 7.97 -8.26
N ALA A 92 -24.55 8.00 -9.47
CA ALA A 92 -25.24 7.62 -10.70
C ALA A 92 -25.78 6.18 -10.66
N TYR A 93 -25.07 5.25 -10.01
CA TYR A 93 -25.55 3.88 -9.80
C TYR A 93 -26.68 3.79 -8.76
N ILE A 94 -26.62 4.59 -7.69
CA ILE A 94 -27.57 4.55 -6.56
C ILE A 94 -28.87 5.29 -6.87
N PHE A 95 -28.78 6.46 -7.50
CA PHE A 95 -29.92 7.34 -7.78
C PHE A 95 -30.49 7.16 -9.20
N GLY A 96 -29.87 6.33 -10.04
CA GLY A 96 -30.38 5.98 -11.36
C GLY A 96 -31.61 5.06 -11.33
N GLU A 97 -32.21 4.81 -12.49
CA GLU A 97 -33.41 3.98 -12.66
C GLU A 97 -33.16 2.45 -12.48
N GLY A 98 -32.01 2.09 -11.92
CA GLY A 98 -31.58 0.71 -11.72
C GLY A 98 -32.10 0.09 -10.43
N ASN A 99 -31.44 -1.00 -10.06
CA ASN A 99 -31.74 -1.86 -8.93
C ASN A 99 -30.60 -1.87 -7.90
N THR A 100 -29.58 -1.03 -8.09
CA THR A 100 -28.48 -0.89 -7.14
C THR A 100 -28.99 -0.39 -5.81
N VAL A 101 -28.61 -1.10 -4.75
CA VAL A 101 -29.02 -0.77 -3.37
C VAL A 101 -27.85 -0.10 -2.64
N VAL A 102 -26.64 -0.54 -2.94
CA VAL A 102 -25.44 -0.12 -2.22
C VAL A 102 -24.23 -0.14 -3.15
N THR A 103 -23.35 0.84 -3.00
CA THR A 103 -22.06 0.89 -3.67
C THR A 103 -20.95 1.11 -2.65
N GLN A 104 -19.74 0.68 -2.99
CA GLN A 104 -18.53 1.07 -2.30
C GLN A 104 -17.65 1.85 -3.27
N GLY A 105 -17.26 3.07 -2.90
CA GLY A 105 -16.45 3.94 -3.74
C GLY A 105 -15.47 4.77 -2.92
N ASN A 106 -14.54 5.43 -3.60
CA ASN A 106 -13.51 6.23 -2.95
C ASN A 106 -13.67 7.72 -3.28
N THR A 107 -13.55 8.59 -2.28
CA THR A 107 -13.67 10.05 -2.46
C THR A 107 -12.42 10.69 -3.04
N VAL A 108 -11.27 10.04 -2.88
CA VAL A 108 -9.96 10.54 -3.33
C VAL A 108 -9.13 9.41 -3.92
N ASN A 109 -7.85 9.68 -4.18
CA ASN A 109 -6.89 8.66 -4.58
C ASN A 109 -6.88 7.51 -3.58
N THR A 110 -6.99 6.28 -4.09
CA THR A 110 -6.91 5.06 -3.28
C THR A 110 -5.47 4.66 -3.02
N ILE A 111 -5.22 4.09 -1.85
CA ILE A 111 -4.03 3.28 -1.63
C ILE A 111 -4.01 2.12 -2.63
N GLN A 112 -2.91 1.96 -3.37
CA GLN A 112 -2.80 0.98 -4.46
C GLN A 112 -2.52 -0.45 -3.96
N ASP A 113 -1.67 -0.59 -2.94
CA ASP A 113 -1.30 -1.87 -2.36
C ASP A 113 -2.13 -2.20 -1.13
N LYS A 114 -3.43 -2.40 -1.38
CA LYS A 114 -4.40 -2.92 -0.40
C LYS A 114 -4.79 -4.37 -0.71
N TRP A 115 -5.50 -4.99 0.21
CA TRP A 115 -6.22 -6.25 -0.01
C TRP A 115 -7.65 -5.91 -0.46
N PRO A 116 -7.94 -5.89 -1.77
CA PRO A 116 -9.18 -5.30 -2.29
C PRO A 116 -10.44 -6.09 -1.96
N ASP A 117 -10.34 -7.41 -1.81
CA ASP A 117 -11.42 -8.36 -1.59
C ASP A 117 -11.42 -8.95 -0.17
N GLU A 118 -10.79 -8.27 0.78
CA GLU A 118 -10.68 -8.72 2.17
C GLU A 118 -12.06 -9.07 2.76
N TYR A 119 -12.20 -10.31 3.25
CA TYR A 119 -13.44 -10.88 3.82
C TYR A 119 -14.68 -10.85 2.91
N LEU A 120 -14.58 -10.59 1.61
CA LEU A 120 -15.75 -10.41 0.74
C LEU A 120 -16.69 -11.63 0.72
N GLY A 121 -16.16 -12.84 0.88
CA GLY A 121 -16.90 -14.09 0.96
C GLY A 121 -17.83 -14.20 2.18
N VAL A 122 -17.65 -13.40 3.24
CA VAL A 122 -18.61 -13.36 4.36
C VAL A 122 -19.98 -12.82 3.95
N LEU A 123 -20.07 -12.11 2.82
CA LEU A 123 -21.34 -11.67 2.24
C LEU A 123 -22.21 -12.87 1.83
N ALA A 124 -21.61 -14.00 1.43
CA ALA A 124 -22.33 -15.24 1.15
C ALA A 124 -22.94 -15.87 2.42
N CYS A 125 -22.44 -15.53 3.61
CA CYS A 125 -23.04 -15.87 4.90
C CYS A 125 -24.15 -14.87 5.31
N GLY A 126 -24.57 -14.02 4.39
CA GLY A 126 -25.60 -13.00 4.63
C GLY A 126 -25.15 -11.86 5.54
N VAL A 127 -23.83 -11.64 5.72
CA VAL A 127 -23.31 -10.46 6.44
C VAL A 127 -23.76 -9.19 5.71
N ARG A 128 -24.24 -8.21 6.48
CA ARG A 128 -24.64 -6.90 5.93
C ARG A 128 -23.43 -6.16 5.39
N ILE A 129 -23.61 -5.45 4.28
CA ILE A 129 -22.53 -4.69 3.62
C ILE A 129 -21.86 -3.73 4.60
N GLY A 130 -22.64 -2.98 5.39
CA GLY A 130 -22.12 -2.08 6.41
C GLY A 130 -21.36 -2.79 7.54
N GLN A 131 -21.72 -4.03 7.88
CA GLN A 131 -20.98 -4.80 8.89
C GLN A 131 -19.66 -5.34 8.33
N TRP A 132 -19.62 -5.76 7.07
CA TRP A 132 -18.38 -6.11 6.38
C TRP A 132 -17.46 -4.89 6.20
N ALA A 133 -18.01 -3.76 5.76
CA ALA A 133 -17.32 -2.48 5.56
C ALA A 133 -16.47 -2.02 6.76
N ARG A 134 -16.96 -2.27 7.99
CA ARG A 134 -16.24 -1.94 9.24
C ARG A 134 -14.87 -2.62 9.38
N HIS A 135 -14.60 -3.65 8.59
CA HIS A 135 -13.34 -4.40 8.61
C HIS A 135 -12.36 -3.97 7.52
N VAL A 136 -12.85 -3.33 6.45
CA VAL A 136 -12.08 -3.13 5.20
C VAL A 136 -11.95 -1.67 4.77
N HIS A 137 -12.57 -0.74 5.48
CA HIS A 137 -12.55 0.67 5.12
C HIS A 137 -11.21 1.36 5.42
N PHE A 138 -10.71 2.08 4.42
CA PHE A 138 -9.74 3.17 4.59
C PHE A 138 -10.45 4.51 4.72
N LEU A 139 -9.71 5.58 5.04
CA LEU A 139 -10.26 6.93 5.22
C LEU A 139 -10.99 7.43 3.97
N GLU A 140 -10.50 7.05 2.79
CA GLU A 140 -11.07 7.43 1.50
C GLU A 140 -12.24 6.55 1.05
N THR A 141 -12.52 5.43 1.71
CA THR A 141 -13.47 4.40 1.27
C THR A 141 -14.83 4.57 1.94
N HIS A 142 -15.89 4.60 1.13
CA HIS A 142 -17.26 4.87 1.60
C HIS A 142 -18.25 3.86 1.08
N ILE A 143 -19.27 3.57 1.90
CA ILE A 143 -20.51 2.93 1.46
C ILE A 143 -21.53 4.01 1.14
N ILE A 144 -22.11 3.96 -0.05
CA ILE A 144 -23.16 4.89 -0.51
C ILE A 144 -24.40 4.04 -0.83
N GLY A 145 -25.58 4.46 -0.35
CA GLY A 145 -26.83 3.67 -0.41
C GLY A 145 -27.20 3.04 0.95
N ASP A 146 -27.85 1.87 0.93
CA ASP A 146 -28.30 1.18 2.16
C ASP A 146 -27.25 0.20 2.71
N PRO A 147 -26.55 0.53 3.81
CA PRO A 147 -25.53 -0.35 4.39
C PRO A 147 -26.14 -1.58 5.08
N THR A 148 -27.45 -1.63 5.30
CA THR A 148 -28.13 -2.77 5.95
C THR A 148 -28.48 -3.89 4.98
N TYR A 149 -28.33 -3.64 3.67
CA TYR A 149 -28.51 -4.65 2.64
C TYR A 149 -27.62 -5.87 2.90
N ARG A 150 -28.18 -7.06 2.65
CA ARG A 150 -27.48 -8.33 2.73
C ARG A 150 -27.98 -9.27 1.65
N PHE A 151 -27.11 -10.15 1.20
CA PHE A 151 -27.49 -11.28 0.36
C PHE A 151 -28.16 -12.37 1.20
N ALA A 152 -28.89 -13.26 0.53
CA ALA A 152 -29.35 -14.49 1.15
C ALA A 152 -28.13 -15.31 1.62
N ASN A 153 -28.24 -15.94 2.79
CA ASN A 153 -27.18 -16.79 3.30
C ASN A 153 -27.17 -18.11 2.52
N THR A 154 -26.22 -18.24 1.60
CA THR A 154 -25.95 -19.43 0.79
C THR A 154 -24.70 -20.19 1.26
N GLY A 155 -23.93 -19.60 2.17
CA GLY A 155 -22.69 -20.17 2.71
C GLY A 155 -22.91 -21.24 3.78
N ASP A 156 -23.52 -20.87 4.90
CA ASP A 156 -23.94 -21.80 5.96
C ASP A 156 -25.25 -21.29 6.57
N SER A 157 -26.36 -21.90 6.19
CA SER A 157 -27.71 -21.49 6.61
C SER A 157 -27.94 -21.54 8.13
N ARG A 158 -27.10 -22.27 8.88
CA ARG A 158 -27.16 -22.36 10.35
C ARG A 158 -26.35 -21.26 11.04
N LEU A 159 -25.49 -20.55 10.29
CA LEU A 159 -24.61 -19.52 10.81
C LEU A 159 -25.24 -18.14 10.67
N ASP A 160 -25.70 -17.55 11.78
CA ASP A 160 -26.02 -16.12 11.82
C ASP A 160 -24.75 -15.31 12.12
N LEU A 161 -23.95 -15.09 11.07
CA LEU A 161 -22.68 -14.40 11.21
C LEU A 161 -22.85 -12.92 11.61
N ASN A 162 -23.96 -12.27 11.27
CA ASN A 162 -24.24 -10.91 11.74
C ASN A 162 -24.38 -10.86 13.26
N LYS A 163 -25.15 -11.78 13.84
CA LYS A 163 -25.32 -11.87 15.29
C LYS A 163 -23.99 -12.20 15.97
N ILE A 164 -23.23 -13.16 15.44
CA ILE A 164 -21.95 -13.60 16.00
C ILE A 164 -20.94 -12.44 16.02
N LEU A 165 -20.78 -11.71 14.91
CA LEU A 165 -19.85 -10.57 14.80
C LEU A 165 -20.12 -9.45 15.81
N VAL A 166 -21.35 -9.35 16.33
CA VAL A 166 -21.74 -8.29 17.28
C VAL A 166 -21.79 -8.81 18.71
N LYS A 167 -22.49 -9.92 18.95
CA LYS A 167 -22.79 -10.44 20.29
C LYS A 167 -21.71 -11.37 20.83
N GLU A 168 -21.03 -12.10 19.95
CA GLU A 168 -20.02 -13.09 20.32
C GLU A 168 -18.60 -12.63 19.98
N LYS A 169 -18.40 -11.33 19.68
CA LYS A 169 -17.08 -10.81 19.28
C LYS A 169 -15.98 -11.09 20.30
N LYS A 170 -16.31 -11.23 21.59
CA LYS A 170 -15.36 -11.55 22.67
C LYS A 170 -15.28 -13.05 23.03
N ASN A 171 -16.03 -13.90 22.33
CA ASN A 171 -16.09 -15.33 22.61
C ASN A 171 -14.92 -16.06 21.92
N VAL A 172 -13.75 -16.03 22.56
CA VAL A 172 -12.51 -16.65 22.05
C VAL A 172 -12.73 -18.12 21.69
N ALA A 173 -13.42 -18.89 22.53
CA ALA A 173 -13.69 -20.31 22.29
C ALA A 173 -14.55 -20.54 21.03
N LEU A 174 -15.48 -19.63 20.71
CA LEU A 174 -16.24 -19.69 19.46
C LEU A 174 -15.34 -19.42 18.25
N TRP A 175 -14.48 -18.41 18.31
CA TRP A 175 -13.60 -18.07 17.20
C TRP A 175 -12.59 -19.17 16.90
N HIS A 176 -12.06 -19.85 17.92
CA HIS A 176 -11.27 -21.08 17.71
C HIS A 176 -12.04 -22.18 16.96
N ARG A 177 -13.34 -22.36 17.22
CA ARG A 177 -14.17 -23.30 16.45
C ARG A 177 -14.36 -22.85 15.01
N MET A 178 -14.48 -21.55 14.76
CA MET A 178 -14.69 -20.97 13.42
C MET A 178 -13.47 -21.12 12.50
N LEU A 179 -12.27 -21.38 13.04
CA LEU A 179 -11.08 -21.72 12.24
C LEU A 179 -11.26 -22.98 11.38
N LYS A 180 -12.20 -23.85 11.74
CA LYS A 180 -12.52 -25.09 10.99
C LYS A 180 -13.68 -24.93 10.02
N HIS A 181 -14.21 -23.71 9.85
CA HIS A 181 -15.35 -23.45 8.99
C HIS A 181 -14.98 -23.67 7.50
N PRO A 182 -15.85 -24.24 6.65
CA PRO A 182 -15.51 -24.54 5.25
C PRO A 182 -15.23 -23.30 4.39
N LEU A 183 -15.85 -22.16 4.71
CA LEU A 183 -15.58 -20.89 4.02
C LEU A 183 -14.29 -20.22 4.54
N PRO A 184 -13.29 -19.98 3.67
CA PRO A 184 -12.00 -19.40 4.06
C PRO A 184 -12.12 -18.03 4.72
N ASP A 185 -13.03 -17.17 4.25
CA ASP A 185 -13.19 -15.83 4.82
C ASP A 185 -13.81 -15.84 6.21
N VAL A 186 -14.53 -16.90 6.59
CA VAL A 186 -14.96 -17.11 7.99
C VAL A 186 -13.76 -17.52 8.85
N GLN A 187 -12.82 -18.30 8.32
CA GLN A 187 -11.58 -18.63 9.02
C GLN A 187 -10.71 -17.38 9.19
N ALA A 188 -10.54 -16.57 8.13
CA ALA A 188 -9.80 -15.31 8.18
C ALA A 188 -10.42 -14.33 9.18
N MET A 189 -11.75 -14.17 9.16
CA MET A 189 -12.47 -13.37 10.16
C MET A 189 -12.27 -13.91 11.58
N ALA A 190 -12.20 -15.23 11.77
CA ALA A 190 -11.95 -15.82 13.07
C ALA A 190 -10.54 -15.48 13.59
N LEU A 191 -9.51 -15.57 12.74
CA LEU A 191 -8.15 -15.13 13.08
C LEU A 191 -8.12 -13.65 13.47
N ARG A 192 -8.80 -12.79 12.69
CA ARG A 192 -8.96 -11.37 13.00
C ARG A 192 -9.58 -11.13 14.37
N LYS A 193 -10.61 -11.90 14.71
CA LYS A 193 -11.29 -11.79 16.00
C LYS A 193 -10.44 -12.30 17.16
N LEU A 194 -9.64 -13.34 16.96
CA LEU A 194 -8.66 -13.78 17.97
C LEU A 194 -7.59 -12.70 18.21
N PHE A 195 -7.12 -12.03 17.15
CA PHE A 195 -6.23 -10.87 17.26
C PHE A 195 -6.84 -9.71 18.04
N GLU A 196 -8.07 -9.29 17.69
CA GLU A 196 -8.79 -8.23 18.39
C GLU A 196 -9.05 -8.54 19.88
N ASN A 197 -9.05 -9.83 20.26
CA ASN A 197 -9.20 -10.26 21.66
C ASN A 197 -7.86 -10.54 22.36
N GLN A 198 -6.73 -10.27 21.70
CA GLN A 198 -5.39 -10.51 22.26
C GLN A 198 -5.23 -11.95 22.75
N ASP A 199 -5.71 -12.91 21.96
CA ASP A 199 -5.65 -14.33 22.33
C ASP A 199 -4.21 -14.78 22.61
N LYS A 200 -4.02 -15.58 23.67
CA LYS A 200 -2.67 -15.97 24.10
C LYS A 200 -2.08 -16.99 23.14
N GLY A 201 -0.81 -16.78 22.74
CA GLY A 201 -0.12 -17.67 21.80
C GLY A 201 -0.66 -17.58 20.37
N LEU A 202 -1.32 -16.46 20.02
CA LEU A 202 -1.88 -16.25 18.70
C LEU A 202 -0.82 -16.32 17.60
N ASP A 203 0.38 -15.78 17.81
CA ASP A 203 1.48 -15.83 16.84
C ASP A 203 1.85 -17.27 16.42
N LEU A 204 1.95 -18.19 17.37
CA LEU A 204 2.19 -19.61 17.10
C LEU A 204 1.01 -20.27 16.38
N LEU A 205 -0.22 -19.89 16.72
CA LEU A 205 -1.40 -20.32 15.99
C LEU A 205 -1.37 -19.81 14.54
N LEU A 206 -1.09 -18.53 14.31
CA LEU A 206 -0.98 -17.93 12.97
C LEU A 206 0.09 -18.65 12.15
N GLN A 207 1.24 -18.98 12.76
CA GLN A 207 2.28 -19.77 12.11
C GLN A 207 1.78 -21.15 11.66
N SER A 208 1.12 -21.88 12.57
CA SER A 208 0.58 -23.21 12.29
C SER A 208 -0.48 -23.17 11.18
N VAL A 209 -1.39 -22.19 11.24
CA VAL A 209 -2.45 -22.00 10.25
C VAL A 209 -1.86 -21.59 8.90
N TYR A 210 -0.87 -20.69 8.86
CA TYR A 210 -0.18 -20.30 7.64
C TYR A 210 0.40 -21.52 6.91
N ARG A 211 1.11 -22.39 7.65
CA ARG A 211 1.80 -23.56 7.08
C ARG A 211 0.87 -24.66 6.61
N SER A 212 -0.34 -24.75 7.18
CA SER A 212 -1.28 -25.84 6.91
C SER A 212 -2.45 -25.46 6.01
N SER A 213 -2.80 -24.17 5.94
CA SER A 213 -4.00 -23.73 5.21
C SER A 213 -3.80 -23.79 3.69
N PRO A 214 -4.71 -24.44 2.95
CA PRO A 214 -4.68 -24.44 1.49
C PRO A 214 -5.14 -23.10 0.90
N TYR A 215 -5.78 -22.23 1.68
CA TYR A 215 -6.44 -21.03 1.20
C TYR A 215 -5.55 -19.79 1.27
N GLY A 216 -5.28 -19.16 0.13
CA GLY A 216 -4.45 -17.96 0.03
C GLY A 216 -4.92 -16.81 0.93
N VAL A 217 -6.23 -16.57 1.02
CA VAL A 217 -6.83 -15.53 1.89
C VAL A 217 -6.56 -15.78 3.38
N VAL A 218 -6.53 -17.03 3.81
CA VAL A 218 -6.24 -17.38 5.21
C VAL A 218 -4.75 -17.19 5.51
N ARG A 219 -3.88 -17.55 4.57
CA ARG A 219 -2.43 -17.29 4.69
C ARG A 219 -2.12 -15.79 4.67
N MET A 220 -2.82 -15.02 3.85
CA MET A 220 -2.72 -13.56 3.79
C MET A 220 -3.12 -12.92 5.12
N GLU A 221 -4.23 -13.36 5.74
CA GLU A 221 -4.63 -12.90 7.07
C GLU A 221 -3.56 -13.23 8.13
N CYS A 222 -3.03 -14.46 8.12
CA CYS A 222 -1.96 -14.83 9.06
C CYS A 222 -0.73 -13.94 8.91
N LEU A 223 -0.28 -13.69 7.68
CA LEU A 223 0.86 -12.82 7.40
C LEU A 223 0.61 -11.38 7.86
N LYS A 224 -0.56 -10.82 7.54
CA LYS A 224 -0.99 -9.49 7.96
C LYS A 224 -0.97 -9.36 9.49
N LEU A 225 -1.60 -10.30 10.20
CA LEU A 225 -1.68 -10.25 11.65
C LEU A 225 -0.31 -10.43 12.32
N LEU A 226 0.56 -11.29 11.81
CA LEU A 226 1.94 -11.43 12.31
C LEU A 226 2.72 -10.10 12.19
N TYR A 227 2.52 -9.38 11.08
CA TYR A 227 3.12 -8.06 10.86
C TYR A 227 2.52 -6.98 11.78
N GLU A 228 1.19 -6.92 11.94
CA GLU A 228 0.52 -6.00 12.87
C GLU A 228 0.97 -6.23 14.32
N MET A 229 1.15 -7.49 14.72
CA MET A 229 1.66 -7.86 16.04
C MET A 229 3.15 -7.55 16.24
N ASN A 230 3.88 -7.19 15.19
CA ASN A 230 5.34 -7.12 15.19
C ASN A 230 5.98 -8.42 15.71
N SER A 231 5.36 -9.57 15.40
CA SER A 231 5.79 -10.85 15.94
C SER A 231 7.11 -11.29 15.30
N PRO A 232 8.09 -11.78 16.07
CA PRO A 232 9.33 -12.34 15.52
C PRO A 232 9.06 -13.56 14.63
N VAL A 233 7.92 -14.25 14.84
CA VAL A 233 7.45 -15.38 14.02
C VAL A 233 7.25 -14.97 12.56
N LEU A 234 7.03 -13.68 12.27
CA LEU A 234 6.99 -13.15 10.89
C LEU A 234 8.23 -13.59 10.09
N PHE A 235 9.43 -13.48 10.67
CA PHE A 235 10.68 -13.80 9.97
C PHE A 235 10.82 -15.29 9.64
N GLU A 236 10.16 -16.17 10.39
CA GLU A 236 10.10 -17.61 10.09
C GLU A 236 9.11 -17.93 8.96
N ILE A 237 8.11 -17.07 8.75
CA ILE A 237 7.08 -17.21 7.71
C ILE A 237 7.52 -16.56 6.39
N LEU A 238 8.28 -15.46 6.44
CA LEU A 238 8.74 -14.73 5.25
C LEU A 238 9.35 -15.62 4.15
N PRO A 239 10.22 -16.61 4.43
CA PRO A 239 10.77 -17.50 3.40
C PRO A 239 9.70 -18.31 2.66
N LEU A 240 8.60 -18.67 3.34
CA LEU A 240 7.46 -19.34 2.71
C LEU A 240 6.56 -18.35 1.96
N ALA A 241 6.40 -17.15 2.53
CA ALA A 241 5.47 -16.16 2.02
C ALA A 241 5.91 -15.52 0.71
N VAL A 242 7.22 -15.35 0.49
CA VAL A 242 7.75 -14.88 -0.79
C VAL A 242 7.68 -15.92 -1.90
N ASP A 243 7.39 -17.18 -1.58
CA ASP A 243 7.17 -18.27 -2.55
C ASP A 243 5.70 -18.70 -2.63
N ASP A 244 4.81 -17.98 -1.95
CA ASP A 244 3.41 -18.40 -1.81
C ASP A 244 2.70 -18.48 -3.17
N SER A 245 1.81 -19.46 -3.34
CA SER A 245 1.03 -19.60 -4.59
C SER A 245 0.09 -18.43 -4.86
N TYR A 246 -0.33 -17.71 -3.81
CA TYR A 246 -1.16 -16.53 -3.93
C TYR A 246 -0.30 -15.27 -4.06
N GLU A 247 -0.38 -14.60 -5.23
CA GLU A 247 0.45 -13.43 -5.54
C GLU A 247 0.35 -12.32 -4.48
N LEU A 248 -0.83 -12.12 -3.90
CA LEU A 248 -1.04 -11.10 -2.88
C LEU A 248 -0.18 -11.34 -1.64
N VAL A 249 -0.02 -12.60 -1.23
CA VAL A 249 0.83 -12.98 -0.09
C VAL A 249 2.28 -12.67 -0.41
N ARG A 250 2.78 -13.02 -1.61
CA ARG A 250 4.16 -12.68 -2.02
C ARG A 250 4.39 -11.17 -2.02
N ARG A 251 3.44 -10.41 -2.57
CA ARG A 251 3.50 -8.95 -2.65
C ARG A 251 3.57 -8.31 -1.26
N PHE A 252 2.68 -8.71 -0.35
CA PHE A 252 2.68 -8.17 1.00
C PHE A 252 3.85 -8.68 1.85
N ALA A 253 4.35 -9.90 1.61
CA ALA A 253 5.53 -10.41 2.29
C ALA A 253 6.75 -9.51 2.07
N VAL A 254 7.00 -9.08 0.83
CA VAL A 254 8.12 -8.17 0.54
C VAL A 254 7.88 -6.74 1.07
N ILE A 255 6.64 -6.23 1.02
CA ILE A 255 6.29 -4.94 1.62
C ILE A 255 6.59 -4.96 3.13
N TYR A 256 6.06 -5.97 3.82
CA TYR A 256 6.23 -6.12 5.27
C TYR A 256 7.70 -6.33 5.65
N ALA A 257 8.41 -7.21 4.93
CA ALA A 257 9.85 -7.43 5.09
C ALA A 257 10.63 -6.11 5.03
N GLY A 258 10.42 -5.30 3.98
CA GLY A 258 11.10 -4.01 3.84
C GLY A 258 10.77 -3.02 4.96
N LYS A 259 9.49 -2.95 5.37
CA LYS A 259 9.04 -2.03 6.42
C LYS A 259 9.58 -2.37 7.81
N THR A 260 9.96 -3.63 8.07
CA THR A 260 10.64 -3.98 9.31
C THR A 260 12.01 -3.32 9.44
N GLY A 261 12.71 -3.13 8.31
CA GLY A 261 14.10 -2.70 8.30
C GLY A 261 15.06 -3.72 8.95
N ALA A 262 14.61 -4.96 9.16
CA ALA A 262 15.37 -6.02 9.81
C ALA A 262 16.28 -6.74 8.81
N ASP A 263 17.50 -7.07 9.23
CA ASP A 263 18.44 -7.78 8.36
C ASP A 263 18.00 -9.23 8.13
N GLU A 264 17.25 -9.81 9.06
CA GLU A 264 16.63 -11.14 8.99
C GLU A 264 15.64 -11.27 7.82
N ALA A 265 15.10 -10.15 7.34
CA ALA A 265 14.16 -10.12 6.21
C ALA A 265 14.85 -10.11 4.84
N ILE A 266 16.15 -9.80 4.79
CA ILE A 266 16.94 -9.65 3.55
C ILE A 266 16.88 -10.89 2.66
N PRO A 267 17.07 -12.12 3.16
CA PRO A 267 17.03 -13.31 2.32
C PRO A 267 15.70 -13.48 1.56
N ALA A 268 14.57 -13.14 2.19
CA ALA A 268 13.26 -13.23 1.57
C ALA A 268 13.07 -12.18 0.46
N VAL A 269 13.50 -10.93 0.70
CA VAL A 269 13.41 -9.86 -0.32
C VAL A 269 14.32 -10.17 -1.51
N VAL A 270 15.54 -10.65 -1.28
CA VAL A 270 16.47 -11.06 -2.34
C VAL A 270 15.89 -12.21 -3.15
N ARG A 271 15.30 -13.21 -2.49
CA ARG A 271 14.63 -14.33 -3.16
C ARG A 271 13.55 -13.84 -4.11
N SER A 272 12.69 -12.91 -3.70
CA SER A 272 11.65 -12.34 -4.57
C SER A 272 12.24 -11.51 -5.73
N LEU A 273 13.30 -10.72 -5.51
CA LEU A 273 13.97 -9.98 -6.58
C LEU A 273 14.49 -10.89 -7.70
N LEU A 274 15.00 -12.07 -7.32
CA LEU A 274 15.52 -13.06 -8.26
C LEU A 274 14.40 -13.83 -8.97
N ASN A 275 13.33 -14.19 -8.25
CA ASN A 275 12.32 -15.16 -8.74
C ASN A 275 11.05 -14.51 -9.30
N ASP A 276 10.59 -13.36 -8.80
CA ASP A 276 9.31 -12.75 -9.21
C ASP A 276 9.42 -11.82 -10.43
N ARG A 277 10.42 -11.99 -11.31
CA ARG A 277 10.67 -11.06 -12.44
C ARG A 277 9.50 -10.91 -13.41
N LEU A 278 8.65 -11.92 -13.49
CA LEU A 278 7.43 -11.91 -14.32
C LEU A 278 6.20 -11.38 -13.58
N SER A 279 6.25 -11.30 -12.25
CA SER A 279 5.20 -10.71 -11.43
C SER A 279 5.50 -9.23 -11.21
N ALA A 280 5.07 -8.39 -12.16
CA ALA A 280 5.44 -6.97 -12.17
C ALA A 280 5.14 -6.23 -10.86
N ARG A 281 4.01 -6.52 -10.20
CA ARG A 281 3.64 -5.90 -8.92
C ARG A 281 4.49 -6.38 -7.76
N VAL A 282 4.76 -7.68 -7.66
CA VAL A 282 5.64 -8.24 -6.62
C VAL A 282 7.07 -7.72 -6.82
N ASN A 283 7.59 -7.75 -8.06
CA ASN A 283 8.93 -7.26 -8.35
C ASN A 283 9.08 -5.77 -8.04
N TYR A 284 8.08 -4.95 -8.41
CA TYR A 284 8.08 -3.53 -8.04
C TYR A 284 8.20 -3.33 -6.53
N GLN A 285 7.39 -4.05 -5.74
CA GLN A 285 7.43 -3.94 -4.28
C GLN A 285 8.72 -4.51 -3.67
N ALA A 286 9.28 -5.58 -4.24
CA ALA A 286 10.56 -6.11 -3.80
C ALA A 286 11.70 -5.10 -4.01
N ARG A 287 11.66 -4.33 -5.11
CA ARG A 287 12.63 -3.24 -5.36
C ARG A 287 12.47 -2.08 -4.39
N GLU A 288 11.24 -1.70 -4.05
CA GLU A 288 10.98 -0.69 -3.03
C GLU A 288 11.46 -1.16 -1.64
N ALA A 289 11.13 -2.40 -1.26
CA ALA A 289 11.55 -3.01 -0.01
C ALA A 289 13.08 -3.09 0.12
N ALA A 290 13.78 -3.45 -0.95
CA ALA A 290 15.24 -3.50 -1.00
C ALA A 290 15.90 -2.15 -0.65
N GLY A 291 15.26 -1.03 -1.01
CA GLY A 291 15.74 0.30 -0.64
C GLY A 291 15.72 0.55 0.87
N LEU A 292 14.77 -0.07 1.58
CA LEU A 292 14.56 0.12 3.03
C LEU A 292 15.54 -0.67 3.91
N LEU A 293 16.18 -1.69 3.35
CA LEU A 293 17.07 -2.62 4.05
C LEU A 293 18.55 -2.20 3.97
N ASN A 294 19.40 -2.88 4.73
CA ASN A 294 20.83 -2.63 4.76
C ASN A 294 21.47 -2.93 3.39
N PRO A 295 22.09 -1.94 2.71
CA PRO A 295 22.58 -2.11 1.35
C PRO A 295 23.73 -3.12 1.25
N ASP A 296 24.65 -3.14 2.22
CA ASP A 296 25.82 -4.02 2.18
C ASP A 296 25.39 -5.48 2.35
N LYS A 297 24.46 -5.72 3.29
CA LYS A 297 23.90 -7.06 3.50
C LYS A 297 23.02 -7.51 2.34
N MET A 298 22.27 -6.60 1.72
CA MET A 298 21.53 -6.89 0.47
C MET A 298 22.47 -7.31 -0.65
N LEU A 299 23.58 -6.58 -0.87
CA LEU A 299 24.57 -6.93 -1.89
C LEU A 299 25.21 -8.30 -1.63
N ALA A 300 25.57 -8.59 -0.37
CA ALA A 300 26.14 -9.87 0.01
C ALA A 300 25.16 -11.03 -0.22
N GLU A 301 23.89 -10.87 0.13
CA GLU A 301 22.87 -11.90 -0.04
C GLU A 301 22.48 -12.08 -1.52
N ILE A 302 22.44 -11.00 -2.32
CA ILE A 302 22.27 -11.09 -3.78
C ILE A 302 23.39 -11.94 -4.38
N GLN A 303 24.65 -11.66 -4.03
CA GLN A 303 25.78 -12.45 -4.52
C GLN A 303 25.64 -13.92 -4.13
N LYS A 304 25.33 -14.19 -2.85
CA LYS A 304 25.16 -15.54 -2.34
C LYS A 304 24.08 -16.33 -3.08
N GLN A 305 22.84 -15.83 -3.12
CA GLN A 305 21.72 -16.55 -3.75
C GLN A 305 21.88 -16.69 -5.27
N THR A 306 22.54 -15.73 -5.91
CA THR A 306 22.85 -15.82 -7.34
C THR A 306 23.86 -16.94 -7.61
N THR A 307 24.93 -17.04 -6.81
CA THR A 307 25.94 -18.11 -6.95
C THR A 307 25.41 -19.50 -6.57
N GLU A 308 24.50 -19.60 -5.59
CA GLU A 308 23.82 -20.86 -5.25
C GLU A 308 22.79 -21.27 -6.33
N GLY A 309 22.20 -20.30 -7.03
CA GLY A 309 21.17 -20.49 -8.06
C GLY A 309 21.73 -20.68 -9.47
N ALA A 310 22.31 -21.84 -9.76
CA ALA A 310 22.92 -22.15 -11.07
C ALA A 310 21.95 -22.27 -12.28
N TYR A 311 20.71 -21.76 -12.18
CA TYR A 311 19.66 -21.91 -13.19
C TYR A 311 19.30 -20.61 -13.92
N TRP A 312 19.98 -19.50 -13.63
CA TRP A 312 19.74 -18.22 -14.29
C TRP A 312 20.53 -18.09 -15.60
N VAL A 313 19.84 -17.95 -16.72
CA VAL A 313 20.47 -17.84 -18.05
C VAL A 313 21.21 -16.51 -18.22
N ASP A 314 20.75 -15.45 -17.55
CA ASP A 314 21.26 -14.08 -17.61
C ASP A 314 21.92 -13.63 -16.28
N GLU A 315 22.54 -14.56 -15.55
CA GLU A 315 23.09 -14.35 -14.21
C GLU A 315 23.94 -13.07 -14.09
N THR A 316 24.88 -12.85 -15.01
CA THR A 316 25.79 -11.69 -14.98
C THR A 316 25.05 -10.36 -15.13
N ASP A 317 24.08 -10.30 -16.04
CA ASP A 317 23.30 -9.07 -16.27
C ASP A 317 22.33 -8.82 -15.12
N LEU A 318 21.72 -9.87 -14.57
CA LEU A 318 20.84 -9.79 -13.40
C LEU A 318 21.61 -9.29 -12.17
N LEU A 319 22.76 -9.88 -11.87
CA LEU A 319 23.63 -9.47 -10.76
C LEU A 319 24.04 -8.00 -10.89
N LYS A 320 24.43 -7.58 -12.10
CA LYS A 320 24.79 -6.18 -12.39
C LYS A 320 23.61 -5.23 -12.20
N ALA A 321 22.42 -5.60 -12.68
CA ALA A 321 21.21 -4.79 -12.57
C ALA A 321 20.77 -4.62 -11.10
N LEU A 322 20.78 -5.71 -10.32
CA LEU A 322 20.43 -5.68 -8.90
C LEU A 322 21.49 -4.93 -8.07
N THR A 323 22.77 -5.15 -8.33
CA THR A 323 23.85 -4.39 -7.69
C THR A 323 23.70 -2.89 -7.93
N THR A 324 23.43 -2.50 -9.19
CA THR A 324 23.20 -1.10 -9.56
C THR A 324 21.97 -0.52 -8.86
N LEU A 325 20.89 -1.30 -8.72
CA LEU A 325 19.68 -0.89 -7.99
C LEU A 325 20.01 -0.55 -6.53
N ILE A 326 20.69 -1.45 -5.82
CA ILE A 326 21.01 -1.26 -4.40
C ILE A 326 21.96 -0.07 -4.20
N GLN A 327 23.01 0.03 -5.03
CA GLN A 327 23.98 1.13 -4.95
C GLN A 327 23.34 2.49 -5.24
N ARG A 328 22.48 2.60 -6.26
CA ARG A 328 21.75 3.84 -6.55
C ARG A 328 20.79 4.22 -5.41
N GLY A 329 20.11 3.23 -4.84
CA GLY A 329 19.24 3.44 -3.69
C GLY A 329 20.02 3.98 -2.47
N ALA A 330 21.17 3.38 -2.17
CA ALA A 330 22.05 3.82 -1.09
C ALA A 330 22.59 5.24 -1.32
N ALA A 331 23.12 5.53 -2.50
CA ALA A 331 23.62 6.86 -2.85
C ALA A 331 22.51 7.93 -2.81
N SER A 332 21.29 7.59 -3.28
CA SER A 332 20.15 8.50 -3.17
C SER A 332 19.80 8.79 -1.71
N TRP A 333 19.82 7.78 -0.86
CA TRP A 333 19.57 7.95 0.57
C TRP A 333 20.63 8.81 1.25
N GLU A 334 21.93 8.58 0.95
CA GLU A 334 23.05 9.37 1.47
C GLU A 334 22.90 10.86 1.14
N ASN A 335 22.58 11.16 -0.11
CA ASN A 335 22.33 12.55 -0.55
C ASN A 335 21.16 13.18 0.21
N ASN A 336 20.06 12.45 0.40
CA ASN A 336 18.89 12.97 1.10
C ASN A 336 19.18 13.24 2.59
N ILE A 337 19.82 12.30 3.29
CA ILE A 337 20.10 12.47 4.72
C ILE A 337 21.16 13.54 4.97
N ALA A 338 22.12 13.72 4.05
CA ALA A 338 23.09 14.80 4.11
C ALA A 338 22.43 16.18 4.08
N VAL A 339 21.33 16.37 3.33
CA VAL A 339 20.56 17.62 3.34
C VAL A 339 20.00 17.93 4.73
N VAL A 340 19.48 16.92 5.43
CA VAL A 340 18.92 17.07 6.79
C VAL A 340 20.01 17.46 7.79
N LEU A 341 21.14 16.74 7.78
CA LEU A 341 22.24 16.91 8.74
C LEU A 341 23.10 18.17 8.48
N ASN A 342 23.14 18.65 7.24
CA ASN A 342 23.94 19.83 6.90
C ASN A 342 23.38 21.10 7.57
N LYS A 343 24.24 21.82 8.30
CA LYS A 343 23.89 23.06 9.00
C LYS A 343 23.54 24.22 8.07
N THR A 344 23.98 24.20 6.81
CA THR A 344 23.75 25.29 5.84
C THR A 344 22.60 25.04 4.87
N SER A 345 22.02 23.83 4.86
CA SER A 345 20.84 23.52 4.05
C SER A 345 19.65 24.40 4.42
N LYS A 346 18.87 24.81 3.42
CA LYS A 346 17.68 25.63 3.63
C LYS A 346 16.62 24.84 4.40
N ALA A 347 15.89 25.53 5.28
CA ALA A 347 14.82 24.92 6.06
C ALA A 347 13.73 24.24 5.19
N LYS A 348 13.42 24.78 4.02
CA LYS A 348 12.47 24.17 3.06
C LYS A 348 12.96 22.79 2.57
N ASP A 349 14.25 22.66 2.28
CA ASP A 349 14.83 21.44 1.74
C ASP A 349 14.92 20.38 2.84
N LYS A 350 15.38 20.76 4.04
CA LYS A 350 15.31 19.91 5.24
C LYS A 350 13.90 19.43 5.52
N ARG A 351 12.94 20.36 5.49
CA ARG A 351 11.52 20.06 5.67
C ARG A 351 11.12 18.98 4.66
N PHE A 352 11.34 19.19 3.37
CA PHE A 352 11.00 18.21 2.33
C PHE A 352 11.60 16.81 2.61
N GLU A 353 12.91 16.72 2.87
CA GLU A 353 13.58 15.43 3.12
C GLU A 353 13.11 14.75 4.41
N ILE A 354 12.90 15.49 5.51
CA ILE A 354 12.29 14.94 6.73
C ILE A 354 10.90 14.35 6.44
N GLY A 355 10.10 15.04 5.63
CA GLY A 355 8.76 14.58 5.25
C GLY A 355 8.77 13.27 4.47
N ARG A 356 9.82 13.01 3.67
CA ARG A 356 9.98 11.79 2.87
C ARG A 356 10.07 10.53 3.75
N HIS A 357 10.64 10.65 4.95
CA HIS A 357 10.79 9.55 5.91
C HIS A 357 9.47 9.04 6.51
N ARG A 358 8.35 9.76 6.32
CA ARG A 358 7.02 9.21 6.66
C ARG A 358 6.69 7.98 5.82
N ASN A 359 6.99 8.04 4.52
CA ASN A 359 6.68 6.97 3.57
C ASN A 359 7.86 6.01 3.42
N GLN A 360 9.09 6.52 3.52
CA GLN A 360 10.33 5.74 3.37
C GLN A 360 10.97 5.51 4.74
N ASN A 361 10.49 4.49 5.45
CA ASN A 361 10.90 4.18 6.81
C ASN A 361 12.27 3.46 6.85
N TYR A 362 13.30 4.10 6.30
CA TYR A 362 14.67 3.57 6.30
C TYR A 362 15.15 3.36 7.74
N ALA A 363 15.43 2.12 8.14
CA ALA A 363 15.96 1.83 9.48
C ALA A 363 17.27 2.59 9.76
N ARG A 364 18.14 2.70 8.75
CA ARG A 364 19.38 3.49 8.78
C ARG A 364 19.19 5.00 8.96
N SER A 365 17.99 5.54 8.74
CA SER A 365 17.72 6.96 9.02
C SER A 365 17.40 7.23 10.48
N VAL A 366 17.08 6.21 11.29
CA VAL A 366 16.59 6.43 12.66
C VAL A 366 17.62 7.16 13.52
N GLU A 367 18.87 6.70 13.55
CA GLU A 367 19.93 7.33 14.36
C GLU A 367 20.24 8.78 13.92
N PRO A 368 20.45 9.09 12.63
CA PRO A 368 20.60 10.47 12.17
C PRO A 368 19.41 11.38 12.54
N LEU A 369 18.17 10.87 12.41
CA LEU A 369 16.96 11.65 12.72
C LEU A 369 16.79 11.85 14.23
N ILE A 370 17.11 10.85 15.05
CA ILE A 370 17.17 10.99 16.52
C ILE A 370 18.20 12.05 16.91
N THR A 371 19.39 12.00 16.32
CA THR A 371 20.44 13.01 16.56
C THR A 371 19.93 14.41 16.22
N PHE A 372 19.25 14.56 15.08
CA PHE A 372 18.68 15.84 14.65
C PHE A 372 17.57 16.35 15.59
N MET A 373 16.61 15.51 16.00
CA MET A 373 15.50 15.96 16.86
C MET A 373 15.93 16.27 18.29
N LEU A 374 17.02 15.66 18.78
CA LEU A 374 17.57 15.90 20.12
C LEU A 374 18.52 17.11 20.18
N ASP A 375 18.99 17.62 19.04
CA ASP A 375 19.87 18.79 18.99
C ASP A 375 19.07 20.08 19.19
N ALA A 376 19.20 20.68 20.39
CA ALA A 376 18.52 21.92 20.76
C ALA A 376 18.93 23.15 19.91
N SER A 377 20.02 23.06 19.14
CA SER A 377 20.42 24.12 18.21
C SER A 377 19.66 24.08 16.88
N GLN A 378 18.93 23.00 16.58
CA GLN A 378 18.11 22.90 15.38
C GLN A 378 16.81 23.70 15.51
N ASP A 379 16.26 24.10 14.36
CA ASP A 379 14.96 24.75 14.27
C ASP A 379 13.86 23.89 14.91
N MET A 380 13.07 24.51 15.80
CA MET A 380 12.06 23.81 16.59
C MET A 380 10.98 23.13 15.73
N ASP A 381 10.50 23.79 14.67
CA ASP A 381 9.48 23.19 13.80
C ASP A 381 10.03 22.01 13.00
N LEU A 382 11.31 22.05 12.60
CA LEU A 382 11.98 20.90 11.98
C LEU A 382 12.16 19.75 12.97
N ARG A 383 12.50 20.03 14.23
CA ARG A 383 12.61 19.00 15.27
C ARG A 383 11.27 18.30 15.51
N ILE A 384 10.19 19.08 15.69
CA ILE A 384 8.81 18.55 15.81
C ILE A 384 8.46 17.69 14.60
N ARG A 385 8.76 18.17 13.39
CA ARG A 385 8.49 17.42 12.16
C ARG A 385 9.27 16.10 12.08
N THR A 386 10.49 16.06 12.60
CA THR A 386 11.28 14.83 12.67
C THR A 386 10.67 13.82 13.63
N VAL A 387 10.17 14.28 14.79
CA VAL A 387 9.43 13.42 15.75
C VAL A 387 8.20 12.81 15.09
N GLU A 388 7.45 13.63 14.37
CA GLU A 388 6.24 13.20 13.65
C GLU A 388 6.58 12.26 12.49
N ALA A 389 7.69 12.46 11.78
CA ALA A 389 8.14 11.56 10.73
C ALA A 389 8.50 10.17 11.28
N LEU A 390 9.21 10.12 12.41
CA LEU A 390 9.55 8.88 13.11
C LEU A 390 8.32 8.16 13.69
N SER A 391 7.20 8.85 13.86
CA SER A 391 5.93 8.22 14.26
C SER A 391 5.37 7.22 13.25
N TRP A 392 5.91 7.15 12.03
CA TRP A 392 5.48 6.21 10.99
C TRP A 392 6.29 4.90 10.98
N TYR A 393 7.22 4.73 11.93
CA TYR A 393 8.10 3.56 12.03
C TYR A 393 7.48 2.43 12.87
N ASN A 394 6.16 2.24 12.82
CA ASN A 394 5.37 1.32 13.66
C ASN A 394 5.82 -0.15 13.59
N HIS A 395 6.46 -0.55 12.50
CA HIS A 395 6.94 -1.92 12.30
C HIS A 395 8.47 -2.02 12.27
N SER A 396 9.18 -0.90 12.46
CA SER A 396 10.63 -0.92 12.43
C SER A 396 11.19 -1.62 13.66
N VAL A 397 12.23 -2.44 13.46
CA VAL A 397 13.04 -3.00 14.55
C VAL A 397 13.73 -1.94 15.41
N LYS A 398 13.79 -0.69 14.91
CA LYS A 398 14.38 0.47 15.57
C LYS A 398 13.41 1.26 16.46
N ARG A 399 12.16 0.79 16.63
CA ARG A 399 11.16 1.41 17.52
C ARG A 399 11.65 1.71 18.93
N PRO A 400 12.35 0.80 19.64
CA PRO A 400 12.81 1.07 20.99
C PRO A 400 13.71 2.31 21.08
N GLU A 401 14.55 2.54 20.05
CA GLU A 401 15.43 3.71 19.98
C GLU A 401 14.65 5.02 19.83
N ILE A 402 13.60 5.01 19.00
CA ILE A 402 12.71 6.15 18.79
C ILE A 402 11.92 6.48 20.06
N ILE A 403 11.39 5.46 20.74
CA ILE A 403 10.65 5.61 22.01
C ILE A 403 11.56 6.24 23.07
N ALA A 404 12.77 5.71 23.24
CA ALA A 404 13.75 6.25 24.19
C ALA A 404 14.13 7.71 23.86
N ALA A 405 14.23 8.07 22.58
CA ALA A 405 14.45 9.46 22.17
C ALA A 405 13.27 10.36 22.51
N CYS A 406 12.03 9.89 22.32
CA CYS A 406 10.82 10.62 22.71
C CYS A 406 10.77 10.83 24.23
N GLU A 407 11.13 9.82 25.04
CA GLU A 407 11.20 9.93 26.50
C GLU A 407 12.20 11.00 26.96
N LYS A 408 13.34 11.13 26.28
CA LYS A 408 14.31 12.20 26.55
C LYS A 408 13.71 13.59 26.28
N LEU A 409 12.99 13.76 25.17
CA LEU A 409 12.33 15.03 24.86
C LEU A 409 11.24 15.38 25.87
N ILE A 410 10.44 14.39 26.28
CA ILE A 410 9.39 14.56 27.29
C ILE A 410 10.02 14.98 28.64
N ALA A 411 11.11 14.32 29.05
CA ALA A 411 11.80 14.62 30.30
C ALA A 411 12.48 16.00 30.29
N ALA A 412 13.07 16.39 29.15
CA ALA A 412 13.69 17.70 28.99
C ALA A 412 12.67 18.85 29.08
N ASN A 413 11.43 18.61 28.62
CA ASN A 413 10.29 19.52 28.73
C ASN A 413 10.59 20.97 28.30
N GLU A 414 11.39 21.13 27.25
CA GLU A 414 11.88 22.44 26.79
C GLU A 414 10.85 23.21 25.95
N ASN A 415 9.87 22.51 25.35
CA ASN A 415 8.83 23.10 24.51
C ASN A 415 7.57 22.22 24.50
N SER A 416 6.40 22.81 24.78
CA SER A 416 5.14 22.06 24.88
C SER A 416 4.76 21.36 23.57
N ARG A 417 4.88 22.01 22.40
CA ARG A 417 4.54 21.39 21.11
C ARG A 417 5.43 20.18 20.79
N LEU A 418 6.71 20.26 21.16
CA LEU A 418 7.64 19.15 20.98
C LEU A 418 7.32 17.98 21.91
N VAL A 419 6.99 18.28 23.17
CA VAL A 419 6.56 17.27 24.15
C VAL A 419 5.27 16.60 23.71
N ASP A 420 4.27 17.36 23.26
CA ASP A 420 2.99 16.83 22.78
C ASP A 420 3.18 15.85 21.62
N GLU A 421 4.00 16.21 20.62
CA GLU A 421 4.30 15.32 19.50
C GLU A 421 5.13 14.11 19.95
N ALA A 422 6.07 14.27 20.88
CA ALA A 422 6.84 13.15 21.44
C ALA A 422 5.96 12.15 22.21
N VAL A 423 5.00 12.63 23.02
CA VAL A 423 4.01 11.77 23.71
C VAL A 423 3.17 11.01 22.70
N LYS A 424 2.66 11.70 21.67
CA LYS A 424 1.85 11.10 20.61
C LYS A 424 2.64 10.03 19.83
N THR A 425 3.88 10.33 19.44
CA THR A 425 4.76 9.38 18.76
C THR A 425 5.06 8.17 19.64
N LYS A 426 5.41 8.38 20.92
CA LYS A 426 5.64 7.29 21.87
C LYS A 426 4.43 6.35 21.97
N ASN A 427 3.23 6.90 22.17
CA ASN A 427 2.03 6.08 22.33
C ASN A 427 1.73 5.27 21.06
N ARG A 428 1.82 5.91 19.88
CA ARG A 428 1.64 5.22 18.59
C ARG A 428 2.63 4.07 18.37
N LEU A 429 3.86 4.21 18.87
CA LEU A 429 4.89 3.18 18.72
C LEU A 429 4.87 2.14 19.84
N ILE A 430 4.02 2.27 20.86
CA ILE A 430 3.83 1.26 21.92
C ILE A 430 2.63 0.38 21.60
N ASP A 431 1.57 0.99 21.08
CA ASP A 431 0.43 0.30 20.46
C ASP A 431 0.90 -0.64 19.34
#